data_AF-A0A4V1XFU1-F1
#
_entry.id   AF-A0A4V1XFU1-F1
#
_cell.length_a   1.000
_cell.length_b   1.000
_cell.length_c   1.000
_cell.angle_alpha   90.00
_cell.angle_beta   90.00
_cell.angle_gamma   90.00
#
_symmetry.space_group_name_H-M   'P 1'
#
loop_
_entity.id
_entity.type
_entity.pdbx_description
1 polymer ?
#
loop_
_entity_poly.entity_id
_entity_poly.type
_entity_poly.pdbx_seq_one_letter_code
_entity_poly.pdbx_strand_id
1 'polypeptide(L)'
;MGVARYPRDPTGPWVKVHGSLETGRYTIYHNNWGAANADSGSQCTHFGSLNGDSVSWSTSWTWEGGAGQVKSYSNVALENVNKQLSSVSSIPSSWSWTQTGSNLVSDVSYDLWLAPTSGGNNAYEIMVWLDASGGAGPISSTGSAIATPTIAGSSWSLYSGPNGDTTVYSFVASSTINDFSGDMMEFFNYLIENEGVDSGYYITSLQAGTEPFSGEDAVLTTSAYSISVQ
;
A
#
# COMPACT_ATOMS: atom_id res chain seq x y z
N MET A 1 13.25 25.85 5.28
CA MET A 1 14.69 25.48 5.33
C MET A 1 14.93 24.46 4.24
N GLY A 2 15.91 24.70 3.38
CA GLY A 2 16.06 24.02 2.08
C GLY A 2 16.42 22.54 2.18
N VAL A 3 15.77 21.73 1.35
CA VAL A 3 16.09 20.31 1.15
C VAL A 3 17.42 20.24 0.39
N ALA A 4 18.47 19.79 1.06
CA ALA A 4 19.77 19.63 0.45
C ALA A 4 19.74 18.47 -0.56
N ARG A 5 19.87 18.79 -1.86
CA ARG A 5 20.17 17.82 -2.91
C ARG A 5 21.66 17.48 -2.83
N TYR A 6 21.98 16.25 -2.41
CA TYR A 6 23.31 15.66 -2.54
C TYR A 6 23.22 14.38 -3.39
N PRO A 7 24.22 14.10 -4.25
CA PRO A 7 24.14 13.01 -5.20
C PRO A 7 24.24 11.68 -4.43
N ARG A 8 23.21 10.84 -4.53
CA ARG A 8 23.27 9.43 -4.11
C ARG A 8 23.38 8.57 -5.34
N ASP A 9 24.21 7.54 -5.22
CA ASP A 9 24.23 6.40 -6.13
C ASP A 9 22.79 5.88 -6.30
N PRO A 10 22.20 5.98 -7.51
CA PRO A 10 20.80 5.64 -7.74
C PRO A 10 20.52 4.13 -7.65
N THR A 11 21.53 3.30 -7.41
CA THR A 11 21.44 1.83 -7.48
C THR A 11 21.69 1.10 -6.15
N GLY A 12 22.05 1.80 -5.07
CA GLY A 12 22.32 1.18 -3.76
C GLY A 12 21.06 1.01 -2.87
N PRO A 13 21.05 0.03 -1.93
CA PRO A 13 19.95 -0.13 -0.97
C PRO A 13 19.78 1.09 -0.06
N TRP A 14 18.53 1.51 0.15
CA TRP A 14 18.17 2.66 0.99
C TRP A 14 17.93 2.22 2.43
N VAL A 15 18.70 2.79 3.38
CA VAL A 15 18.63 2.46 4.82
C VAL A 15 18.18 3.65 5.69
N LYS A 16 17.79 4.77 5.07
CA LYS A 16 17.36 5.97 5.80
C LYS A 16 15.86 5.94 6.01
N VAL A 17 15.41 6.22 7.25
CA VAL A 17 13.99 6.17 7.69
C VAL A 17 12.99 6.73 6.67
N HIS A 18 13.31 7.84 5.99
CA HIS A 18 12.46 8.47 4.96
C HIS A 18 13.14 8.57 3.58
N GLY A 19 13.92 7.57 3.19
CA GLY A 19 14.49 7.51 1.85
C GLY A 19 13.40 7.37 0.77
N SER A 20 13.59 8.02 -0.37
CA SER A 20 12.76 7.82 -1.55
C SER A 20 13.56 7.95 -2.85
N LEU A 21 13.00 7.41 -3.94
CA LEU A 21 13.52 7.48 -5.30
C LEU A 21 12.37 7.75 -6.28
N GLU A 22 12.47 8.82 -7.06
CA GLU A 22 11.58 9.05 -8.21
C GLU A 22 12.08 8.27 -9.43
N THR A 23 11.18 7.54 -10.10
CA THR A 23 11.50 6.77 -11.31
C THR A 23 10.27 6.66 -12.22
N GLY A 24 10.39 7.14 -13.46
CA GLY A 24 9.25 7.25 -14.38
C GLY A 24 8.13 8.12 -13.77
N ARG A 25 6.95 7.54 -13.61
CA ARG A 25 5.78 8.18 -12.95
C ARG A 25 5.65 7.86 -11.46
N TYR A 26 6.56 7.05 -10.92
CA TYR A 26 6.47 6.53 -9.56
C TYR A 26 7.44 7.22 -8.62
N THR A 27 7.06 7.23 -7.34
CA THR A 27 8.00 7.41 -6.24
C THR A 27 8.05 6.13 -5.42
N ILE A 28 9.25 5.61 -5.20
CA ILE A 28 9.48 4.45 -4.32
C ILE A 28 9.90 4.98 -2.97
N TYR A 29 9.21 4.61 -1.91
CA TYR A 29 9.54 5.03 -0.55
C TYR A 29 10.04 3.87 0.31
N HIS A 30 10.98 4.21 1.18
CA HIS A 30 11.39 3.36 2.28
C HIS A 30 10.37 3.42 3.43
N ASN A 31 9.97 4.63 3.82
CA ASN A 31 8.83 4.93 4.69
C ASN A 31 8.74 4.11 5.99
N ASN A 32 9.80 4.15 6.81
CA ASN A 32 9.82 3.54 8.14
C ASN A 32 9.19 4.46 9.20
N TRP A 33 7.98 4.93 8.95
CA TRP A 33 7.29 5.88 9.82
C TRP A 33 7.04 5.33 11.23
N GLY A 34 6.79 4.02 11.34
CA GLY A 34 6.47 3.32 12.58
C GLY A 34 7.66 2.64 13.26
N ALA A 35 8.90 2.85 12.79
CA ALA A 35 10.06 2.12 13.31
C ALA A 35 10.30 2.34 14.81
N ALA A 36 9.88 3.49 15.35
CA ALA A 36 9.97 3.77 16.78
C ALA A 36 9.04 2.90 17.65
N ASN A 37 8.07 2.20 17.06
CA ASN A 37 7.22 1.23 17.74
C ASN A 37 7.90 -0.13 17.93
N ALA A 38 9.06 -0.36 17.30
CA ALA A 38 9.82 -1.60 17.44
C ALA A 38 10.75 -1.54 18.66
N ASP A 39 10.95 -2.70 19.29
CA ASP A 39 12.01 -2.87 20.30
C ASP A 39 13.39 -2.94 19.62
N SER A 40 13.43 -3.59 18.45
CA SER A 40 14.62 -3.76 17.63
C SER A 40 14.24 -4.01 16.17
N GLY A 41 15.19 -3.79 15.25
CA GLY A 41 15.01 -4.15 13.85
C GLY A 41 15.60 -3.15 12.86
N SER A 42 15.50 -3.50 11.59
CA SER A 42 15.91 -2.66 10.48
C SER A 42 15.20 -3.08 9.20
N GLN A 43 15.22 -2.20 8.21
CA GLN A 43 14.66 -2.44 6.89
C GLN A 43 15.56 -1.80 5.85
N CYS A 44 15.58 -2.37 4.65
CA CYS A 44 16.27 -1.85 3.48
C CYS A 44 15.36 -1.99 2.27
N THR A 45 15.16 -0.90 1.54
CA THR A 45 14.42 -0.92 0.27
C THR A 45 15.41 -0.87 -0.89
N HIS A 46 15.13 -1.58 -1.98
CA HIS A 46 15.94 -1.60 -3.18
C HIS A 46 15.06 -1.40 -4.41
N PHE A 47 15.47 -0.45 -5.26
CA PHE A 47 14.89 -0.32 -6.60
C PHE A 47 15.59 -1.32 -7.53
N GLY A 48 14.82 -2.14 -8.24
CA GLY A 48 15.34 -3.03 -9.26
C GLY A 48 15.46 -2.31 -10.60
N SER A 49 14.37 -2.28 -11.36
CA SER A 49 14.32 -1.70 -12.69
C SER A 49 12.95 -1.13 -13.05
N LEU A 50 12.92 -0.27 -14.07
CA LEU A 50 11.72 0.25 -14.69
C LEU A 50 11.71 -0.15 -16.17
N ASN A 51 10.76 -0.99 -16.57
CA ASN A 51 10.58 -1.45 -17.95
C ASN A 51 9.25 -0.92 -18.50
N GLY A 52 9.30 0.16 -19.26
CA GLY A 52 8.10 0.93 -19.60
C GLY A 52 7.47 1.51 -18.33
N ASP A 53 6.24 1.09 -18.03
CA ASP A 53 5.49 1.47 -16.84
C ASP A 53 5.55 0.43 -15.72
N SER A 54 6.32 -0.65 -15.88
CA SER A 54 6.42 -1.73 -14.89
C SER A 54 7.67 -1.59 -14.03
N VAL A 55 7.48 -1.46 -12.71
CA VAL A 55 8.54 -1.38 -11.71
C VAL A 55 8.82 -2.75 -11.11
N SER A 56 10.10 -3.06 -10.92
CA SER A 56 10.58 -4.12 -10.04
C SER A 56 11.33 -3.51 -8.87
N TRP A 57 11.09 -4.02 -7.67
CA TRP A 57 11.69 -3.51 -6.44
C TRP A 57 11.63 -4.59 -5.35
N SER A 58 12.35 -4.38 -4.26
CA SER A 58 12.28 -5.25 -3.09
C SER A 58 12.45 -4.47 -1.80
N THR A 59 11.99 -5.06 -0.70
CA THR A 59 12.34 -4.61 0.64
C THR A 59 12.68 -5.81 1.51
N SER A 60 13.80 -5.73 2.21
CA SER A 60 14.19 -6.70 3.23
C SER A 60 14.07 -6.09 4.61
N TRP A 61 13.59 -6.85 5.58
CA TRP A 61 13.38 -6.33 6.92
C TRP A 61 13.47 -7.40 8.01
N THR A 62 13.72 -6.93 9.22
CA THR A 62 13.56 -7.67 10.47
C THR A 62 13.04 -6.68 11.48
N TRP A 63 11.93 -7.02 12.14
CA TRP A 63 11.30 -6.17 13.13
C TRP A 63 10.84 -7.00 14.32
N GLU A 64 11.16 -6.53 15.52
CA GLU A 64 10.82 -7.17 16.79
C GLU A 64 10.11 -6.18 17.71
N GLY A 65 9.22 -6.68 18.57
CA GLY A 65 8.48 -5.86 19.52
C GLY A 65 7.32 -5.05 18.90
N GLY A 66 6.60 -4.32 19.75
CA GLY A 66 5.44 -3.52 19.34
C GLY A 66 4.36 -4.33 18.62
N ALA A 67 3.94 -5.45 19.20
CA ALA A 67 2.93 -6.33 18.61
C ALA A 67 1.65 -5.54 18.26
N GLY A 68 1.12 -5.78 17.05
CA GLY A 68 -0.05 -5.05 16.53
C GLY A 68 0.23 -3.60 16.14
N GLN A 69 1.49 -3.16 16.09
CA GLN A 69 1.88 -1.85 15.56
C GLN A 69 2.70 -2.01 14.28
N VAL A 70 2.28 -1.34 13.21
CA VAL A 70 3.03 -1.28 11.95
C VAL A 70 4.35 -0.54 12.16
N LYS A 71 5.41 -1.01 11.48
CA LYS A 71 6.76 -0.42 11.55
C LYS A 71 7.13 0.42 10.33
N SER A 72 6.55 0.14 9.17
CA SER A 72 6.82 0.86 7.93
C SER A 72 5.72 0.63 6.91
N TYR A 73 5.75 1.39 5.82
CA TYR A 73 5.03 1.04 4.59
C TYR A 73 5.93 1.35 3.38
N SER A 74 6.93 0.49 3.16
CA SER A 74 7.74 0.58 1.93
C SER A 74 6.85 0.29 0.74
N ASN A 75 6.81 1.20 -0.22
CA ASN A 75 5.81 1.16 -1.29
C ASN A 75 6.31 1.83 -2.58
N VAL A 76 5.63 1.51 -3.68
CA VAL A 76 5.68 2.24 -4.94
C VAL A 76 4.39 3.05 -5.05
N ALA A 77 4.52 4.35 -5.30
CA ALA A 77 3.40 5.29 -5.30
C ALA A 77 3.28 6.01 -6.65
N LEU A 78 2.06 6.03 -7.19
CA LEU A 78 1.62 7.03 -8.16
C LEU A 78 1.02 8.21 -7.39
N GLU A 79 1.79 9.28 -7.26
CA GLU A 79 1.43 10.46 -6.49
C GLU A 79 0.73 11.52 -7.34
N ASN A 80 0.07 12.47 -6.67
CA ASN A 80 -0.53 13.66 -7.30
C ASN A 80 -1.52 13.33 -8.44
N VAL A 81 -2.31 12.26 -8.29
CA VAL A 81 -3.31 11.85 -9.29
C VAL A 81 -4.34 12.97 -9.51
N ASN A 82 -4.91 13.46 -8.41
CA ASN A 82 -5.81 14.61 -8.33
C ASN A 82 -6.95 14.57 -9.36
N LYS A 83 -7.65 13.44 -9.44
CA LYS A 83 -8.82 13.22 -10.31
C LYS A 83 -10.03 12.87 -9.46
N GLN A 84 -11.21 13.38 -9.83
CA GLN A 84 -12.44 12.95 -9.16
C GLN A 84 -12.77 11.51 -9.55
N LEU A 85 -13.28 10.71 -8.63
CA LEU A 85 -13.72 9.34 -8.89
C LEU A 85 -14.70 9.29 -10.07
N SER A 86 -15.67 10.20 -10.11
CA SER A 86 -16.64 10.35 -11.20
C SER A 86 -16.04 10.69 -12.58
N SER A 87 -14.78 11.12 -12.64
CA SER A 87 -14.06 11.43 -13.88
C SER A 87 -13.12 10.32 -14.34
N VAL A 88 -12.90 9.30 -13.52
CA VAL A 88 -12.00 8.17 -13.79
C VAL A 88 -12.84 6.98 -14.26
N SER A 89 -12.49 6.44 -15.42
CA SER A 89 -13.18 5.30 -16.01
C SER A 89 -12.60 3.97 -15.57
N SER A 90 -11.28 3.91 -15.38
CA SER A 90 -10.54 2.70 -15.06
C SER A 90 -9.21 3.03 -14.38
N ILE A 91 -8.79 2.17 -13.46
CA ILE A 91 -7.49 2.18 -12.80
C ILE A 91 -6.87 0.78 -12.93
N PRO A 92 -6.42 0.37 -14.12
CA PRO A 92 -5.87 -0.96 -14.30
C PRO A 92 -4.54 -1.07 -13.57
N SER A 93 -4.40 -2.15 -12.81
CA SER A 93 -3.22 -2.50 -12.04
C SER A 93 -2.83 -3.96 -12.22
N SER A 94 -1.54 -4.23 -12.21
CA SER A 94 -0.97 -5.58 -12.14
C SER A 94 0.20 -5.60 -11.18
N TRP A 95 0.27 -6.65 -10.36
CA TRP A 95 1.31 -6.82 -9.36
C TRP A 95 1.65 -8.29 -9.14
N SER A 96 2.89 -8.64 -9.46
CA SER A 96 3.49 -9.94 -9.21
C SER A 96 4.58 -9.81 -8.15
N TRP A 97 4.44 -10.57 -7.06
CA TRP A 97 5.32 -10.49 -5.92
C TRP A 97 5.50 -11.84 -5.22
N THR A 98 6.56 -11.95 -4.43
CA THR A 98 6.81 -13.06 -3.51
C THR A 98 7.32 -12.54 -2.19
N GLN A 99 7.06 -13.29 -1.10
CA GLN A 99 7.59 -12.98 0.22
C GLN A 99 8.20 -14.22 0.86
N THR A 100 9.39 -14.05 1.44
CA THR A 100 10.09 -15.07 2.23
C THR A 100 10.43 -14.53 3.61
N GLY A 101 10.74 -15.41 4.55
CA GLY A 101 11.16 -15.06 5.92
C GLY A 101 10.56 -16.02 6.95
N SER A 102 10.82 -15.77 8.22
CA SER A 102 10.24 -16.51 9.35
C SER A 102 9.45 -15.60 10.28
N ASN A 103 8.46 -16.19 10.95
CA ASN A 103 7.62 -15.49 11.94
C ASN A 103 6.96 -14.21 11.40
N LEU A 104 6.63 -14.21 10.10
CA LEU A 104 6.12 -13.04 9.39
C LEU A 104 4.73 -12.67 9.89
N VAL A 105 4.59 -11.44 10.40
CA VAL A 105 3.31 -10.75 10.61
C VAL A 105 3.37 -9.47 9.79
N SER A 106 2.69 -9.47 8.65
CA SER A 106 2.69 -8.37 7.68
C SER A 106 1.50 -8.48 6.74
N ASP A 107 1.15 -7.39 6.07
CA ASP A 107 0.36 -7.46 4.84
C ASP A 107 1.21 -7.19 3.59
N VAL A 108 0.62 -7.50 2.44
CA VAL A 108 1.01 -6.95 1.14
C VAL A 108 -0.23 -6.32 0.53
N SER A 109 -0.19 -5.01 0.33
CA SER A 109 -1.41 -4.22 0.14
C SER A 109 -1.24 -3.08 -0.85
N TYR A 110 -2.31 -2.81 -1.58
CA TYR A 110 -2.55 -1.48 -2.13
C TYR A 110 -3.06 -0.56 -1.04
N ASP A 111 -2.70 0.72 -1.13
CA ASP A 111 -3.17 1.78 -0.26
C ASP A 111 -3.56 3.00 -1.10
N LEU A 112 -4.87 3.29 -1.13
CA LEU A 112 -5.49 4.21 -2.08
C LEU A 112 -6.20 5.33 -1.32
N TRP A 113 -5.92 6.57 -1.69
CA TRP A 113 -6.31 7.73 -0.87
C TRP A 113 -7.31 8.65 -1.56
N LEU A 114 -8.32 9.10 -0.80
CA LEU A 114 -9.32 10.05 -1.28
C LEU A 114 -9.40 11.31 -0.40
N ALA A 115 -9.50 12.47 -1.03
CA ALA A 115 -9.76 13.76 -0.41
C ALA A 115 -11.09 14.36 -0.90
N PRO A 116 -11.82 15.12 -0.06
CA PRO A 116 -13.08 15.75 -0.46
C PRO A 116 -12.89 16.90 -1.46
N THR A 117 -11.68 17.45 -1.55
CA THR A 117 -11.33 18.57 -2.43
C THR A 117 -9.98 18.32 -3.11
N SER A 118 -9.78 18.95 -4.27
CA SER A 118 -8.51 18.91 -4.98
C SER A 118 -7.37 19.44 -4.12
N GLY A 119 -6.35 18.60 -3.88
CA GLY A 119 -5.20 18.93 -3.01
C GLY A 119 -5.53 19.05 -1.52
N GLY A 120 -6.72 18.64 -1.09
CA GLY A 120 -7.11 18.59 0.32
C GLY A 120 -6.48 17.43 1.08
N ASN A 121 -6.69 17.42 2.40
CA ASN A 121 -6.33 16.29 3.24
C ASN A 121 -7.22 15.09 2.92
N ASN A 122 -6.67 13.88 3.02
CA ASN A 122 -7.44 12.67 2.82
C ASN A 122 -8.49 12.50 3.92
N ALA A 123 -9.66 11.98 3.55
CA ALA A 123 -10.70 11.58 4.49
C ALA A 123 -11.02 10.07 4.38
N TYR A 124 -10.64 9.43 3.28
CA TYR A 124 -10.70 7.97 3.15
C TYR A 124 -9.34 7.39 2.78
N GLU A 125 -9.08 6.23 3.37
CA GLU A 125 -7.99 5.31 3.06
C GLU A 125 -8.63 3.99 2.64
N ILE A 126 -8.29 3.48 1.46
CA ILE A 126 -8.85 2.27 0.90
C ILE A 126 -7.70 1.32 0.67
N MET A 127 -7.61 0.30 1.51
CA MET A 127 -6.59 -0.73 1.39
C MET A 127 -7.13 -1.98 0.72
N VAL A 128 -6.34 -2.59 -0.17
CA VAL A 128 -6.63 -3.87 -0.80
C VAL A 128 -5.49 -4.82 -0.49
N TRP A 129 -5.68 -5.67 0.51
CA TRP A 129 -4.67 -6.59 1.04
C TRP A 129 -4.68 -7.89 0.23
N LEU A 130 -3.65 -8.05 -0.60
CA LEU A 130 -3.40 -9.27 -1.36
C LEU A 130 -2.90 -10.40 -0.46
N ASP A 131 -2.33 -10.08 0.70
CA ASP A 131 -1.87 -11.03 1.71
C ASP A 131 -2.08 -10.48 3.13
N ALA A 132 -2.32 -11.40 4.07
CA ALA A 132 -2.37 -11.13 5.50
C ALA A 132 -1.62 -12.25 6.24
N SER A 133 -0.30 -12.11 6.35
CA SER A 133 0.59 -13.11 6.94
C SER A 133 0.55 -13.07 8.47
N GLY A 134 0.63 -14.26 9.09
CA GLY A 134 0.88 -14.43 10.53
C GLY A 134 -0.14 -13.82 11.49
N GLY A 135 -1.35 -13.52 11.01
CA GLY A 135 -2.38 -12.89 11.83
C GLY A 135 -2.37 -11.37 11.83
N ALA A 136 -1.70 -10.74 10.84
CA ALA A 136 -1.91 -9.32 10.54
C ALA A 136 -3.41 -9.04 10.35
N GLY A 137 -3.90 -7.98 10.98
CA GLY A 137 -5.31 -7.61 10.97
C GLY A 137 -5.51 -6.16 10.54
N PRO A 138 -6.52 -5.86 9.70
CA PRO A 138 -6.78 -4.50 9.27
C PRO A 138 -7.40 -3.67 10.39
N ILE A 139 -7.42 -2.35 10.20
CA ILE A 139 -8.19 -1.44 11.05
C ILE A 139 -9.67 -1.82 10.97
N SER A 140 -10.29 -2.04 12.13
CA SER A 140 -11.70 -2.41 12.23
C SER A 140 -12.30 -1.93 13.54
N SER A 141 -13.47 -1.29 13.47
CA SER A 141 -14.21 -0.84 14.65
C SER A 141 -14.79 -2.01 15.46
N THR A 142 -15.07 -3.13 14.80
CA THR A 142 -15.77 -4.29 15.39
C THR A 142 -14.89 -5.53 15.49
N GLY A 143 -13.73 -5.54 14.82
CA GLY A 143 -12.90 -6.73 14.62
C GLY A 143 -13.53 -7.78 13.69
N SER A 144 -14.63 -7.46 13.02
CA SER A 144 -15.34 -8.35 12.10
C SER A 144 -15.53 -7.69 10.74
N ALA A 145 -15.61 -8.51 9.69
CA ALA A 145 -15.93 -8.03 8.36
C ALA A 145 -17.36 -7.45 8.33
N ILE A 146 -17.53 -6.29 7.69
CA ILE A 146 -18.83 -5.67 7.46
C ILE A 146 -19.51 -6.22 6.19
N ALA A 147 -18.73 -6.75 5.26
CA ALA A 147 -19.20 -7.41 4.05
C ALA A 147 -18.17 -8.41 3.50
N THR A 148 -18.60 -9.27 2.57
CA THR A 148 -17.71 -10.21 1.87
C THR A 148 -17.91 -10.17 0.34
N PRO A 149 -17.50 -9.08 -0.34
CA PRO A 149 -17.75 -8.93 -1.77
C PRO A 149 -16.79 -9.74 -2.65
N THR A 150 -17.21 -9.97 -3.90
CA THR A 150 -16.34 -10.47 -4.97
C THR A 150 -16.02 -9.32 -5.92
N ILE A 151 -14.75 -8.93 -6.03
CA ILE A 151 -14.25 -7.79 -6.82
C ILE A 151 -13.00 -8.24 -7.58
N ALA A 152 -12.85 -7.84 -8.85
CA ALA A 152 -11.73 -8.24 -9.71
C ALA A 152 -11.47 -9.76 -9.70
N GLY A 153 -12.52 -10.58 -9.67
CA GLY A 153 -12.45 -12.04 -9.69
C GLY A 153 -11.99 -12.71 -8.38
N SER A 154 -11.78 -11.95 -7.31
CA SER A 154 -11.36 -12.45 -5.99
C SER A 154 -12.40 -12.19 -4.91
N SER A 155 -12.44 -13.03 -3.88
CA SER A 155 -13.30 -12.84 -2.70
C SER A 155 -12.56 -12.08 -1.62
N TRP A 156 -13.21 -11.07 -1.04
CA TRP A 156 -12.63 -10.18 -0.06
C TRP A 156 -13.48 -10.17 1.21
N SER A 157 -12.85 -10.03 2.36
CA SER A 157 -13.51 -9.61 3.60
C SER A 157 -13.28 -8.11 3.76
N LEU A 158 -14.36 -7.32 3.74
CA LEU A 158 -14.29 -5.87 3.90
C LEU A 158 -14.39 -5.52 5.38
N TYR A 159 -13.43 -4.73 5.87
CA TYR A 159 -13.41 -4.16 7.21
C TYR A 159 -13.50 -2.63 7.13
N SER A 160 -13.96 -2.01 8.22
CA SER A 160 -13.98 -0.55 8.33
C SER A 160 -13.67 -0.07 9.74
N GLY A 161 -12.89 1.00 9.86
CA GLY A 161 -12.67 1.71 11.10
C GLY A 161 -11.94 3.04 10.94
N PRO A 162 -11.92 3.88 11.99
CA PRO A 162 -11.28 5.18 11.94
C PRO A 162 -9.76 5.09 12.17
N ASN A 163 -9.01 5.97 11.50
CA ASN A 163 -7.59 6.24 11.78
C ASN A 163 -7.36 7.76 11.86
N GLY A 164 -7.49 8.33 13.06
CA GLY A 164 -7.56 9.79 13.21
C GLY A 164 -8.79 10.36 12.51
N ASP A 165 -8.58 11.30 11.58
CA ASP A 165 -9.65 11.95 10.82
C ASP A 165 -10.02 11.21 9.53
N THR A 166 -9.42 10.04 9.26
CA THR A 166 -9.72 9.22 8.09
C THR A 166 -10.59 8.02 8.45
N THR A 167 -11.46 7.62 7.51
CA THR A 167 -12.13 6.31 7.55
C THR A 167 -11.36 5.35 6.66
N VAL A 168 -10.93 4.24 7.24
CA VAL A 168 -10.20 3.18 6.55
C VAL A 168 -11.17 2.08 6.15
N TYR A 169 -11.16 1.71 4.86
CA TYR A 169 -11.79 0.52 4.35
C TYR A 169 -10.72 -0.46 3.90
N SER A 170 -10.71 -1.68 4.43
CA SER A 170 -9.70 -2.68 4.08
C SER A 170 -10.37 -3.91 3.50
N PHE A 171 -10.11 -4.19 2.23
CA PHE A 171 -10.49 -5.43 1.55
C PHE A 171 -9.39 -6.46 1.72
N VAL A 172 -9.63 -7.49 2.53
CA VAL A 172 -8.64 -8.55 2.78
C VAL A 172 -8.98 -9.78 1.97
N ALA A 173 -8.07 -10.22 1.10
CA ALA A 173 -8.28 -11.40 0.28
C ALA A 173 -8.49 -12.65 1.15
N SER A 174 -9.41 -13.53 0.75
CA SER A 174 -9.65 -14.79 1.48
C SER A 174 -8.47 -15.76 1.46
N SER A 175 -7.52 -15.55 0.55
CA SER A 175 -6.27 -16.30 0.38
C SER A 175 -5.25 -15.41 -0.30
N THR A 176 -3.95 -15.62 -0.02
CA THR A 176 -2.84 -14.87 -0.62
C THR A 176 -2.92 -14.83 -2.16
N ILE A 177 -2.77 -13.63 -2.73
CA ILE A 177 -2.74 -13.37 -4.17
C ILE A 177 -1.36 -12.83 -4.57
N ASN A 178 -0.46 -13.72 -4.98
CA ASN A 178 0.90 -13.35 -5.40
C ASN A 178 0.94 -12.67 -6.77
N ASP A 179 -0.03 -12.96 -7.63
CA ASP A 179 -0.13 -12.44 -9.00
C ASP A 179 -1.52 -11.83 -9.21
N PHE A 180 -1.64 -10.53 -8.93
CA PHE A 180 -2.88 -9.79 -9.10
C PHE A 180 -2.90 -9.05 -10.45
N SER A 181 -4.07 -9.06 -11.10
CA SER A 181 -4.36 -8.21 -12.27
C SER A 181 -5.84 -7.86 -12.25
N GLY A 182 -6.16 -6.57 -12.23
CA GLY A 182 -7.54 -6.09 -12.13
C GLY A 182 -7.65 -4.58 -12.18
N ASP A 183 -8.88 -4.07 -12.08
CA ASP A 183 -9.16 -2.64 -12.07
C ASP A 183 -9.44 -2.15 -10.64
N MET A 184 -8.59 -1.25 -10.12
CA MET A 184 -8.78 -0.67 -8.78
C MET A 184 -10.04 0.19 -8.68
N MET A 185 -10.58 0.67 -9.80
CA MET A 185 -11.84 1.42 -9.82
C MET A 185 -13.02 0.57 -9.35
N GLU A 186 -12.97 -0.76 -9.48
CA GLU A 186 -14.04 -1.65 -8.99
C GLU A 186 -14.20 -1.57 -7.46
N PHE A 187 -13.11 -1.38 -6.70
CA PHE A 187 -13.16 -1.21 -5.25
C PHE A 187 -13.80 0.12 -4.86
N PHE A 188 -13.47 1.20 -5.55
CA PHE A 188 -14.11 2.49 -5.33
C PHE A 188 -15.60 2.46 -5.68
N ASN A 189 -15.97 1.85 -6.81
CA ASN A 189 -17.35 1.69 -7.21
C ASN A 189 -18.16 0.91 -6.16
N TYR A 190 -17.58 -0.17 -5.60
CA TYR A 190 -18.21 -0.89 -4.51
C TYR A 190 -18.51 0.01 -3.31
N LEU A 191 -17.54 0.83 -2.87
CA LEU A 191 -17.71 1.74 -1.74
C LEU A 191 -18.71 2.87 -2.04
N ILE A 192 -18.77 3.38 -3.27
CA ILE A 192 -19.77 4.36 -3.70
C ILE A 192 -21.18 3.77 -3.61
N GLU A 193 -21.36 2.54 -4.11
CA GLU A 193 -22.66 1.88 -4.17
C GLU A 193 -23.16 1.37 -2.82
N ASN A 194 -22.26 0.90 -1.95
CA ASN A 194 -22.64 0.14 -0.75
C ASN A 194 -22.31 0.86 0.56
N GLU A 195 -21.28 1.71 0.57
CA GLU A 195 -20.76 2.34 1.80
C GLU A 195 -20.93 3.87 1.81
N GLY A 196 -21.50 4.44 0.75
CA GLY A 196 -21.85 5.86 0.69
C GLY A 196 -20.68 6.81 0.45
N VAL A 197 -19.55 6.31 -0.07
CA VAL A 197 -18.44 7.18 -0.51
C VAL A 197 -18.91 8.05 -1.67
N ASP A 198 -18.73 9.37 -1.59
CA ASP A 198 -19.17 10.30 -2.63
C ASP A 198 -18.22 10.25 -3.84
N SER A 199 -18.75 10.02 -5.05
CA SER A 199 -17.98 9.98 -6.29
C SER A 199 -17.39 11.34 -6.71
N GLY A 200 -17.74 12.43 -6.00
CA GLY A 200 -17.10 13.73 -6.09
C GLY A 200 -15.73 13.82 -5.42
N TYR A 201 -15.34 12.83 -4.61
CA TYR A 201 -14.01 12.78 -3.97
C TYR A 201 -12.90 12.65 -5.00
N TYR A 202 -11.75 13.24 -4.67
CA TYR A 202 -10.54 13.24 -5.46
C TYR A 202 -9.61 12.11 -5.00
N ILE A 203 -9.19 11.25 -5.91
CA ILE A 203 -8.08 10.32 -5.66
C ILE A 203 -6.77 11.13 -5.67
N THR A 204 -6.01 11.02 -4.58
CA THR A 204 -4.80 11.80 -4.33
C THR A 204 -3.54 11.01 -4.66
N SER A 205 -3.44 9.80 -4.13
CA SER A 205 -2.33 8.86 -4.37
C SER A 205 -2.84 7.42 -4.47
N LEU A 206 -2.11 6.63 -5.24
CA LEU A 206 -2.34 5.19 -5.42
C LEU A 206 -1.02 4.47 -5.14
N GLN A 207 -1.00 3.64 -4.10
CA GLN A 207 0.22 3.06 -3.58
C GLN A 207 0.12 1.54 -3.50
N ALA A 208 1.27 0.86 -3.54
CA ALA A 208 1.37 -0.59 -3.35
C ALA A 208 2.67 -0.94 -2.62
N GLY A 209 2.55 -1.69 -1.52
CA GLY A 209 3.64 -1.93 -0.59
C GLY A 209 3.36 -3.03 0.43
N THR A 210 4.06 -2.98 1.57
CA THR A 210 3.89 -3.92 2.67
C THR A 210 4.00 -3.21 4.00
N GLU A 211 3.09 -3.52 4.92
CA GLU A 211 3.17 -3.11 6.32
C GLU A 211 3.68 -4.26 7.20
N PRO A 212 4.96 -4.25 7.62
CA PRO A 212 5.45 -5.23 8.58
C PRO A 212 5.07 -4.84 10.02
N PHE A 213 4.59 -5.82 10.77
CA PHE A 213 4.40 -5.75 12.22
C PHE A 213 5.60 -6.37 12.94
N SER A 214 5.97 -7.61 12.57
CA SER A 214 7.13 -8.34 13.10
C SER A 214 7.56 -9.48 12.17
N GLY A 215 8.79 -9.97 12.32
CA GLY A 215 9.33 -11.06 11.52
C GLY A 215 10.84 -10.96 11.33
N GLU A 216 11.44 -12.05 10.85
CA GLU A 216 12.89 -12.24 10.72
C GLU A 216 13.27 -12.59 9.28
N ASP A 217 14.40 -12.01 8.81
CA ASP A 217 14.97 -12.22 7.48
C ASP A 217 13.92 -12.14 6.36
N ALA A 218 12.97 -11.23 6.52
CA ALA A 218 11.86 -11.06 5.61
C ALA A 218 12.34 -10.39 4.33
N VAL A 219 11.87 -10.87 3.18
CA VAL A 219 12.13 -10.23 1.88
C VAL A 219 10.86 -10.26 1.05
N LEU A 220 10.29 -9.08 0.79
CA LEU A 220 9.30 -8.89 -0.26
C LEU A 220 10.04 -8.59 -1.57
N THR A 221 9.77 -9.37 -2.61
CA THR A 221 10.28 -9.14 -3.96
C THR A 221 9.12 -8.91 -4.91
N THR A 222 9.03 -7.71 -5.48
CA THR A 222 8.11 -7.40 -6.57
C THR A 222 8.84 -7.55 -7.90
N SER A 223 8.45 -8.55 -8.69
CA SER A 223 9.04 -8.80 -10.01
C SER A 223 8.48 -7.85 -11.07
N ALA A 224 7.21 -7.47 -10.93
CA ALA A 224 6.54 -6.51 -11.79
C ALA A 224 5.38 -5.84 -11.05
N TYR A 225 5.30 -4.52 -11.14
CA TYR A 225 4.19 -3.71 -10.64
C TYR A 225 3.88 -2.58 -11.60
N SER A 226 2.61 -2.38 -11.93
CA SER A 226 2.16 -1.23 -12.70
C SER A 226 0.74 -0.85 -12.29
N ILE A 227 0.47 0.45 -12.27
CA ILE A 227 -0.86 1.04 -12.07
C ILE A 227 -0.98 2.31 -12.90
N SER A 228 -2.13 2.53 -13.53
CA SER A 228 -2.42 3.74 -14.32
C SER A 228 -3.84 4.22 -14.09
N VAL A 229 -4.14 5.47 -14.47
CA VAL A 229 -5.47 6.11 -14.32
C VAL A 229 -5.94 6.52 -15.71
N GLN A 230 -7.16 6.11 -16.10
CA GLN A 230 -7.75 6.33 -17.43
C GLN A 230 -9.04 7.15 -17.38
#